data_AF-Q5MJX4-F1
#
_entry.id   AF-Q5MJX4-F1
#
_cell.length_a   1.000
_cell.length_b   1.000
_cell.length_c   1.000
_cell.angle_alpha   90.00
_cell.angle_beta   90.00
_cell.angle_gamma   90.00
#
_symmetry.space_group_name_H-M   'P 1'
#
loop_
_entity.id
_entity.type
_entity.pdbx_description
1 polymer ?
#
loop_
_entity_poly.entity_id
_entity_poly.type
_entity_poly.pdbx_seq_one_letter_code
_entity_poly.pdbx_strand_id
1 'polypeptide(L)'
;MLNESGQDVAALKPVEHLALNQLVELSGGQFPNSALDHLVREANAGATDDAEGYDISTEGGPWEERITVGRFSGKTVIVTGAASGIGRATASRVAREGGKVIAVDITPPR
;
A
#
# COMPACT_ATOMS: atom_id res chain seq x y z
N MET A 1 13.25 -4.06 -19.31
CA MET A 1 13.07 -2.59 -19.32
C MET A 1 14.35 -1.83 -18.96
N LEU A 2 14.87 -1.81 -17.72
CA LEU A 2 16.13 -1.06 -17.40
C LEU A 2 17.42 -1.77 -17.87
N ASN A 3 17.50 -3.09 -17.69
CA ASN A 3 18.63 -3.89 -18.19
C ASN A 3 18.69 -3.94 -19.72
N GLU A 4 17.55 -3.74 -20.40
CA GLU A 4 17.44 -3.74 -21.86
C GLU A 4 17.90 -2.41 -22.48
N SER A 5 17.87 -1.30 -21.72
CA SER A 5 18.40 0.00 -22.11
C SER A 5 19.86 0.24 -21.66
N GLY A 6 20.48 -0.75 -21.00
CA GLY A 6 21.86 -0.64 -20.50
C GLY A 6 22.02 0.25 -19.27
N GLN A 7 20.93 0.61 -18.57
CA GLN A 7 20.98 1.42 -17.36
C GLN A 7 21.07 0.56 -16.10
N ASP A 8 22.04 0.89 -15.24
CA ASP A 8 22.19 0.30 -13.91
C ASP A 8 21.13 0.86 -12.95
N VAL A 9 20.49 -0.02 -12.18
CA VAL A 9 19.54 0.33 -11.12
C VAL A 9 20.17 1.29 -10.11
N ALA A 10 21.47 1.19 -9.84
CA ALA A 10 22.17 2.10 -8.93
C ALA A 10 22.12 3.57 -9.39
N ALA A 11 21.99 3.82 -10.70
CA ALA A 11 21.87 5.17 -11.25
C ALA A 11 20.54 5.86 -10.88
N LEU A 12 19.53 5.10 -10.43
CA LEU A 12 18.22 5.63 -10.03
C LEU A 12 18.15 5.99 -8.54
N LYS A 13 19.15 5.62 -7.72
CA LYS A 13 19.18 5.93 -6.28
C LYS A 13 18.97 7.41 -5.94
N PRO A 14 19.56 8.39 -6.66
CA PRO A 14 19.38 9.81 -6.33
C PRO A 14 17.92 10.29 -6.46
N VAL A 15 17.10 9.57 -7.23
CA VAL A 15 15.72 9.96 -7.55
C VAL A 15 14.67 9.04 -6.94
N GLU A 16 15.09 8.05 -6.13
CA GLU A 16 14.23 7.05 -5.49
C GLU A 16 13.15 7.65 -4.58
N HIS A 17 13.43 8.82 -4.00
CA HIS A 17 12.52 9.51 -3.07
C HIS A 17 11.73 10.66 -3.69
N LEU A 18 11.89 10.91 -4.99
CA LEU A 18 11.15 11.95 -5.68
C LEU A 18 9.74 11.48 -6.03
N ALA A 19 8.79 12.42 -6.08
CA ALA A 19 7.45 12.11 -6.57
C ALA A 19 7.50 11.85 -8.10
N LEU A 20 6.66 10.92 -8.59
CA LEU A 20 6.67 10.50 -9.99
C LEU A 20 6.45 11.66 -10.98
N ASN A 21 5.65 12.67 -10.59
CA ASN A 21 5.45 13.90 -11.38
C ASN A 21 6.75 14.73 -11.53
N GLN A 22 7.58 14.79 -10.49
CA GLN A 22 8.88 15.45 -10.54
C GLN A 22 9.86 14.73 -11.47
N LEU A 23 9.75 13.40 -11.57
CA LEU A 23 10.55 12.62 -12.52
C LEU A 23 10.18 12.93 -13.98
N VAL A 24 8.88 13.13 -14.27
CA VAL A 24 8.39 13.53 -15.60
C VAL A 24 8.96 14.89 -15.99
N GLU A 25 8.95 15.86 -15.07
CA GLU A 25 9.52 17.19 -15.30
C GLU A 25 11.04 17.14 -15.56
N LEU A 26 11.78 16.38 -14.74
CA LEU A 26 13.24 16.23 -14.87
C LEU A 26 13.66 15.46 -16.14
N SER A 27 12.76 14.65 -16.70
CA SER A 27 13.03 13.84 -17.89
C SER A 27 13.11 14.66 -19.19
N GLY A 28 12.71 15.95 -19.16
CA GLY A 28 12.80 16.82 -20.34
C GLY A 28 12.02 16.29 -21.55
N GLY A 29 10.92 15.56 -21.30
CA GLY A 29 10.07 14.97 -22.33
C GLY A 29 10.43 13.55 -22.77
N GLN A 30 11.53 12.95 -22.27
CA GLN A 30 11.87 11.54 -22.54
C GLN A 30 10.93 10.56 -21.82
N PHE A 31 10.26 11.01 -20.77
CA PHE A 31 9.27 10.25 -20.00
C PHE A 31 7.97 11.07 -19.86
N PRO A 32 7.09 11.05 -20.87
CA PRO A 32 5.85 11.82 -20.85
C PRO A 32 4.83 11.24 -19.87
N ASN A 33 3.86 12.06 -19.45
CA ASN A 33 2.78 11.63 -18.53
C ASN A 33 2.02 10.38 -19.02
N SER A 34 1.80 10.25 -20.32
CA SER A 34 1.13 9.07 -20.89
C SER A 34 1.91 7.76 -20.68
N ALA A 35 3.24 7.81 -20.65
CA ALA A 35 4.09 6.67 -20.35
C ALA A 35 4.07 6.34 -18.84
N LEU A 36 4.02 7.38 -17.99
CA LEU A 36 3.82 7.21 -16.54
C LEU A 36 2.47 6.54 -16.25
N ASP A 37 1.39 7.02 -16.87
CA ASP A 37 0.05 6.46 -16.70
C ASP A 37 0.00 4.98 -17.11
N HIS A 38 0.68 4.63 -18.21
CA HIS A 38 0.81 3.23 -18.63
C HIS A 38 1.57 2.39 -17.60
N LEU A 39 2.69 2.89 -17.08
CA LEU A 39 3.50 2.19 -16.09
C LEU A 39 2.75 1.98 -14.77
N VAL A 40 2.03 3.00 -14.29
CA VAL A 40 1.20 2.91 -13.09
C VAL A 40 0.11 1.87 -13.29
N ARG A 41 -0.55 1.87 -14.46
CA ARG A 41 -1.56 0.86 -14.81
C ARG A 41 -0.97 -0.55 -14.83
N GLU A 42 0.18 -0.75 -15.46
CA GLU A 42 0.83 -2.07 -15.52
C GLU A 42 1.28 -2.56 -14.14
N ALA A 43 1.87 -1.70 -13.32
CA ALA A 43 2.31 -2.03 -11.97
C ALA A 43 1.13 -2.42 -11.06
N ASN A 44 -0.01 -1.77 -11.23
CA ASN A 44 -1.25 -2.07 -10.54
C ASN A 44 -2.05 -3.21 -11.19
N ALA A 45 -1.41 -4.07 -12.00
CA ALA A 45 -2.01 -5.22 -12.68
C ALA A 45 -3.21 -4.86 -13.60
N GLY A 46 -3.21 -3.66 -14.16
CA GLY A 46 -4.29 -3.18 -15.04
C GLY A 46 -5.47 -2.55 -14.30
N ALA A 47 -5.43 -2.42 -12.97
CA ALA A 47 -6.46 -1.73 -12.20
C ALA A 47 -6.48 -0.24 -12.58
N THR A 48 -7.50 0.16 -13.34
CA THR A 48 -7.84 1.57 -13.55
C THR A 48 -8.61 2.03 -12.33
N ASP A 49 -7.95 2.77 -11.44
CA ASP A 49 -8.64 3.57 -10.44
C ASP A 49 -9.30 4.78 -11.14
N ASP A 50 -10.36 4.52 -11.91
CA ASP A 50 -11.41 5.51 -12.04
C ASP A 50 -12.00 5.64 -10.64
N ALA A 51 -11.91 6.82 -10.04
CA ALA A 51 -12.22 7.09 -8.65
C ALA A 51 -13.73 6.98 -8.28
N GLU A 52 -14.46 6.05 -8.88
CA GLU A 52 -15.77 5.60 -8.44
C GLU A 52 -15.83 4.08 -8.36
N GLY A 53 -15.71 3.55 -7.14
CA GLY A 53 -16.05 2.18 -6.82
C GLY A 53 -14.93 1.17 -7.07
N TYR A 54 -14.15 0.91 -6.03
CA TYR A 54 -13.35 -0.32 -5.94
C TYR A 54 -14.32 -1.52 -5.90
N ASP A 55 -14.61 -2.11 -7.07
CA ASP A 55 -15.42 -3.33 -7.13
C ASP A 55 -14.56 -4.49 -6.63
N ILE A 56 -14.81 -4.86 -5.37
CA ILE A 56 -14.18 -5.99 -4.71
C ILE A 56 -14.89 -7.30 -5.06
N SER A 57 -15.35 -7.46 -6.30
CA SER A 57 -15.85 -8.74 -6.82
C SER A 57 -14.69 -9.73 -6.94
N THR A 58 -14.16 -10.17 -5.79
CA THR A 58 -13.45 -11.42 -5.66
C THR A 58 -14.37 -12.52 -6.18
N GLU A 59 -13.83 -13.46 -6.95
CA GLU A 59 -14.57 -14.68 -7.36
C GLU A 59 -14.97 -15.58 -6.16
N GLY A 60 -14.72 -15.15 -4.93
CA GLY A 60 -15.33 -15.66 -3.70
C GLY A 60 -16.28 -14.61 -3.15
N GLY A 61 -17.46 -15.03 -2.69
CA GLY A 61 -18.52 -14.18 -2.13
C GLY A 61 -18.06 -13.19 -1.04
N PRO A 62 -18.98 -12.42 -0.44
CA PRO A 62 -18.63 -11.28 0.42
C PRO A 62 -17.59 -11.69 1.47
N TRP A 63 -16.53 -10.89 1.59
CA TRP A 63 -15.49 -11.14 2.58
C TRP A 63 -16.12 -11.20 3.97
N GLU A 64 -15.98 -12.36 4.62
CA GLU A 64 -16.45 -12.57 5.98
C GLU A 64 -15.26 -12.61 6.93
N GLU A 65 -15.30 -11.79 7.98
CA GLU A 65 -14.24 -11.76 8.98
C GLU A 65 -14.16 -13.10 9.72
N ARG A 66 -13.06 -13.83 9.57
CA ARG A 66 -12.78 -15.06 10.33
C ARG A 66 -11.85 -14.76 11.51
N ILE A 67 -12.39 -14.80 12.72
CA ILE A 67 -11.61 -14.64 13.96
C ILE A 67 -11.04 -16.00 14.40
N THR A 68 -9.72 -16.08 14.54
CA THR A 68 -9.05 -17.24 15.13
C THR A 68 -8.81 -17.00 16.61
N VAL A 69 -9.77 -17.41 17.45
CA VAL A 69 -9.73 -17.18 18.90
C VAL A 69 -8.43 -17.74 19.50
N GLY A 70 -7.74 -16.91 20.28
CA GLY A 70 -6.53 -17.27 21.01
C GLY A 70 -5.23 -17.26 20.21
N ARG A 71 -5.25 -16.89 18.92
CA ARG A 71 -4.04 -16.80 18.07
C ARG A 71 -2.95 -15.93 18.70
N PHE A 72 -3.34 -14.89 19.44
CA PHE A 72 -2.42 -13.96 20.10
C PHE A 72 -2.47 -14.02 21.63
N SER A 73 -3.05 -15.06 22.22
CA SER A 73 -3.10 -15.21 23.68
C SER A 73 -1.72 -15.10 24.32
N GLY A 74 -1.62 -14.26 25.34
CA GLY A 74 -0.37 -14.00 26.07
C GLY A 74 0.67 -13.18 25.29
N LYS A 75 0.34 -12.67 24.09
CA LYS A 75 1.23 -11.81 23.30
C LYS A 75 0.86 -10.34 23.50
N THR A 76 1.87 -9.48 23.51
CA THR A 76 1.71 -8.03 23.38
C THR A 76 2.25 -7.59 22.02
N VAL A 77 1.44 -6.87 21.25
CA VAL A 77 1.72 -6.49 19.85
C VAL A 77 1.64 -4.97 19.73
N ILE A 78 2.64 -4.37 19.08
CA ILE A 78 2.63 -2.95 18.72
C ILE A 78 2.12 -2.82 17.29
N VAL A 79 1.15 -1.93 17.07
CA VAL A 79 0.64 -1.61 15.74
C VAL A 79 0.79 -0.11 15.52
N THR A 80 1.60 0.27 14.53
CA THR A 80 1.73 1.67 14.07
C THR A 80 0.66 1.98 13.02
N GLY A 81 0.27 3.25 12.89
CA GLY A 81 -0.83 3.64 11.99
C GLY A 81 -2.19 3.08 12.43
N ALA A 82 -2.37 2.82 13.73
CA ALA A 82 -3.51 2.07 14.25
C ALA A 82 -4.84 2.84 14.25
N ALA A 83 -4.87 4.13 13.88
CA ALA A 83 -6.09 4.93 13.90
C ALA A 83 -6.98 4.72 12.67
N SER A 84 -6.43 4.23 11.55
CA SER A 84 -7.19 4.10 10.29
C SER A 84 -6.77 2.90 9.43
N GLY A 85 -7.57 2.64 8.39
CA GLY A 85 -7.29 1.65 7.35
C GLY A 85 -6.84 0.29 7.88
N ILE A 86 -5.75 -0.21 7.29
CA ILE A 86 -5.17 -1.53 7.58
C ILE A 86 -4.64 -1.60 9.02
N GLY A 87 -4.03 -0.53 9.53
CA GLY A 87 -3.49 -0.52 10.90
C GLY A 87 -4.61 -0.69 11.94
N ARG A 88 -5.73 0.02 11.78
CA ARG A 88 -6.90 -0.13 12.66
C ARG A 88 -7.50 -1.54 12.58
N ALA A 89 -7.67 -2.07 11.37
CA ALA A 89 -8.17 -3.44 11.18
C ALA A 89 -7.25 -4.47 11.83
N THR A 90 -5.94 -4.30 11.69
CA THR A 90 -4.92 -5.17 12.30
C THR A 90 -4.98 -5.11 13.83
N ALA A 91 -4.98 -3.91 14.41
CA ALA A 91 -5.09 -3.73 15.85
C ALA A 91 -6.39 -4.36 16.41
N SER A 92 -7.52 -4.11 15.76
CA SER A 92 -8.82 -4.69 16.14
C SER A 92 -8.77 -6.22 16.10
N ARG A 93 -8.22 -6.82 15.05
CA ARG A 93 -8.16 -8.27 14.90
C ARG A 93 -7.25 -8.92 15.94
N VAL A 94 -6.08 -8.35 16.20
CA VAL A 94 -5.16 -8.87 17.24
C VAL A 94 -5.84 -8.87 18.61
N ALA A 95 -6.58 -7.80 18.95
CA ALA A 95 -7.33 -7.73 20.19
C ALA A 95 -8.45 -8.79 20.28
N ARG A 96 -9.24 -8.95 19.21
CA ARG A 96 -10.32 -9.97 19.12
C ARG A 96 -9.80 -11.40 19.24
N GLU A 97 -8.58 -11.64 18.79
CA GLU A 97 -7.93 -12.97 18.83
C GLU A 97 -7.11 -13.19 20.12
N GLY A 98 -7.29 -12.33 21.14
CA GLY A 98 -6.79 -12.54 22.50
C GLY A 98 -5.44 -11.89 22.81
N GLY A 99 -4.91 -11.05 21.92
CA GLY A 99 -3.67 -10.30 22.13
C GLY A 99 -3.87 -8.99 22.89
N LYS A 100 -2.82 -8.54 23.57
CA LYS A 100 -2.73 -7.17 24.09
C LYS A 100 -2.14 -6.27 23.01
N VAL A 101 -2.81 -5.16 22.69
CA VAL A 101 -2.37 -4.26 21.62
C VAL A 101 -1.92 -2.92 22.18
N ILE A 102 -0.73 -2.48 21.75
CA ILE A 102 -0.25 -1.10 21.88
C ILE A 102 -0.50 -0.42 20.53
N ALA A 103 -1.58 0.34 20.44
CA ALA A 103 -1.96 1.08 19.24
C ALA A 103 -1.24 2.42 19.21
N VAL A 104 -0.45 2.68 18.17
CA VAL A 104 0.35 3.89 18.00
C VAL A 104 -0.05 4.59 16.72
N ASP A 105 -0.38 5.88 16.83
CA ASP A 105 -0.70 6.73 15.70
C ASP A 105 -0.37 8.19 16.05
N ILE A 106 -0.19 9.03 15.03
CA ILE A 106 0.02 10.48 15.18
C ILE A 106 -1.31 11.24 15.07
N THR A 107 -2.37 10.57 14.59
CA THR A 107 -3.71 11.14 14.46
C THR A 107 -4.25 11.50 15.84
N PRO A 108 -4.73 12.74 16.06
CA PRO A 108 -5.29 13.12 17.35
C PRO A 108 -6.57 12.32 17.65
N PRO A 109 -6.93 12.16 18.94
CA PRO A 109 -8.20 11.57 19.33
C PRO A 109 -9.36 12.32 18.67
N ARG A 110 -10.34 11.57 18.16
CA ARG A 110 -11.61 12.12 17.67
C ARG A 110 -12.60 12.29 18.81
#